data_AF-A0AAD4ENJ8-F1
#
_entry.id   AF-A0AAD4ENJ8-F1
#
_cell.length_a   1.000
_cell.length_b   1.000
_cell.length_c   1.000
_cell.angle_alpha   90.00
_cell.angle_beta   90.00
_cell.angle_gamma   90.00
#
_symmetry.space_group_name_H-M   'P 1'
#
loop_
_entity.id
_entity.type
_entity.pdbx_description
1 polymer ?
#
loop_
_entity_poly.entity_id
_entity_poly.type
_entity_poly.pdbx_seq_one_letter_code
_entity_poly.pdbx_strand_id
1 'polypeptide(L)'
;MSAPTFGPVPRSFFDGNLPQRSPTARCNLRQLDQQLRWGALVGHAQSSWGYTVLRTAYTPEADELFRIAIARLKSYVHYWCHYDRFLSYGARCEERCGDFAEHCEEVFRRFHLDVVEDREGLAHLDGNGDGSVDDRFTALQAYFLRWRAGVKTGANFNPRHTNNPRFCLCLILDSESIASLAQLPEELPPLRPNIRDPRELDPKLPIDDVYNAVAACDDSEQRLEGEKIADELVELKDEIHHDRALTRISTSFSLSTYWKSYDVFAKQKIKTFRCARPAVLELAARYRDQVTQLRTQPTRDREADKLGFIEMCKISLWGNHAELSLLTTPEDVQRSRSEAEKHILVDDIAAAYARFQHTRDFPRQPNGEILVDIVLNKAGFELYTDLILAGYLLSAGLATTVVLHPKSIPWFVWDALPSDLDALLAALAAPRHFYETPTDEEQGQGLGLAGLTDEEGGDLEFVFEEWSRFRAEGKLVLRPDRVWTGPGCYWRLCVEAGSVVESLCDGHLAIFKGDLNYRKLVGDVAWDPTMPFEDAIGVLGPGQGIDLLSLRTCKSDVVVGLEPGEDERLKGMEGGGGDSGARKWAWSGKWTVACFSGS
;
A
#
# COMPACT_ATOMS: atom_id res chain seq x y z
N MET A 1 33.25 -0.51 -16.32
CA MET A 1 31.80 -0.29 -16.44
C MET A 1 31.06 -1.39 -15.66
N SER A 2 30.81 -1.38 -14.33
CA SER A 2 31.01 -0.41 -13.21
C SER A 2 30.04 0.78 -13.02
N ALA A 3 28.90 0.53 -12.32
CA ALA A 3 27.77 1.44 -11.98
C ALA A 3 26.48 1.60 -12.87
N PRO A 4 26.30 0.99 -14.07
CA PRO A 4 27.33 0.33 -14.84
C PRO A 4 28.33 1.33 -15.44
N THR A 5 28.13 2.66 -15.36
CA THR A 5 28.34 3.47 -16.56
C THR A 5 27.67 2.75 -17.75
N PHE A 6 26.48 2.23 -17.43
CA PHE A 6 25.27 1.84 -18.17
C PHE A 6 24.24 2.99 -18.21
N GLY A 7 24.59 4.17 -17.67
CA GLY A 7 24.46 5.34 -18.55
C GLY A 7 25.19 4.96 -19.84
N PRO A 8 24.47 4.96 -20.98
CA PRO A 8 24.46 3.90 -21.99
C PRO A 8 25.83 3.39 -22.44
N VAL A 9 25.90 2.09 -22.79
CA VAL A 9 27.08 1.47 -23.41
C VAL A 9 27.59 2.40 -24.52
N PRO A 10 28.74 3.07 -24.35
CA PRO A 10 29.23 3.96 -25.37
C PRO A 10 29.58 3.11 -26.60
N ARG A 11 29.31 3.62 -27.80
CA ARG A 11 29.57 2.86 -29.04
C ARG A 11 31.02 2.34 -29.12
N SER A 12 31.97 3.00 -28.46
CA SER A 12 33.36 2.57 -28.35
C SER A 12 33.59 1.18 -27.73
N PHE A 13 32.62 0.59 -27.03
CA PHE A 13 32.69 -0.81 -26.57
C PHE A 13 32.58 -1.82 -27.74
N PHE A 14 31.98 -1.40 -28.85
CA PHE A 14 31.96 -2.14 -30.13
C PHE A 14 33.18 -1.82 -31.01
N ASP A 15 33.99 -0.82 -30.62
CA ASP A 15 35.18 -0.34 -31.36
C ASP A 15 36.52 -0.76 -30.72
N GLY A 16 36.51 -1.71 -29.78
CA GLY A 16 37.68 -2.56 -29.49
C GLY A 16 38.72 -2.09 -28.46
N ASN A 17 38.34 -1.46 -27.33
CA ASN A 17 39.25 -1.22 -26.20
C ASN A 17 38.59 -1.55 -24.83
N LEU A 18 39.36 -2.13 -23.89
CA LEU A 18 38.87 -2.82 -22.68
C LEU A 18 38.96 -1.99 -21.36
N PRO A 19 38.23 -2.36 -20.27
CA PRO A 19 38.16 -1.60 -19.01
C PRO A 19 39.07 -2.14 -17.88
N GLN A 20 39.38 -1.30 -16.88
CA GLN A 20 40.21 -1.64 -15.71
C GLN A 20 39.42 -2.20 -14.49
N ARG A 21 40.12 -2.98 -13.63
CA ARG A 21 39.60 -3.71 -12.43
C ARG A 21 39.46 -2.83 -11.16
N SER A 22 38.64 -3.28 -10.19
CA SER A 22 38.54 -2.76 -8.80
C SER A 22 38.15 -3.89 -7.81
N PRO A 23 38.59 -3.90 -6.52
CA PRO A 23 38.88 -5.18 -5.83
C PRO A 23 38.00 -5.53 -4.60
N THR A 24 36.68 -5.31 -4.58
CA THR A 24 35.85 -5.68 -3.39
C THR A 24 34.57 -6.48 -3.67
N ALA A 25 34.38 -7.59 -2.95
CA ALA A 25 33.24 -8.53 -3.04
C ALA A 25 31.87 -7.83 -3.07
N ARG A 26 31.68 -6.88 -2.14
CA ARG A 26 30.44 -6.13 -1.93
C ARG A 26 30.05 -5.27 -3.14
N CYS A 27 31.04 -4.81 -3.91
CA CYS A 27 30.81 -4.02 -5.13
C CYS A 27 30.39 -4.93 -6.30
N ASN A 28 30.98 -6.12 -6.41
CA ASN A 28 30.64 -7.10 -7.44
C ASN A 28 29.23 -7.67 -7.23
N LEU A 29 28.84 -7.97 -5.98
CA LEU A 29 27.46 -8.36 -5.64
C LEU A 29 26.44 -7.25 -5.95
N ARG A 30 26.81 -5.97 -5.80
CA ARG A 30 25.93 -4.83 -6.13
C ARG A 30 25.75 -4.66 -7.65
N GLN A 31 26.76 -5.00 -8.45
CA GLN A 31 26.60 -5.09 -9.91
C GLN A 31 25.75 -6.30 -10.33
N LEU A 32 25.84 -7.41 -9.61
CA LEU A 32 25.00 -8.58 -9.83
C LEU A 32 23.51 -8.29 -9.53
N ASP A 33 23.20 -7.59 -8.44
CA ASP A 33 21.84 -7.08 -8.14
C ASP A 33 21.29 -6.17 -9.26
N GLN A 34 22.11 -5.23 -9.76
CA GLN A 34 21.71 -4.37 -10.88
C GLN A 34 21.46 -5.15 -12.18
N GLN A 35 22.15 -6.28 -12.41
CA GLN A 35 21.92 -7.16 -13.54
C GLN A 35 20.71 -8.08 -13.35
N LEU A 36 20.44 -8.53 -12.12
CA LEU A 36 19.24 -9.30 -11.76
C LEU A 36 17.95 -8.52 -12.04
N ARG A 37 17.95 -7.21 -11.80
CA ARG A 37 16.78 -6.33 -11.97
C ARG A 37 16.36 -6.06 -13.44
N TRP A 38 17.17 -6.44 -14.44
CA TRP A 38 16.97 -6.02 -15.84
C TRP A 38 16.66 -7.16 -16.84
N GLY A 39 16.46 -8.41 -16.39
CA GLY A 39 16.48 -9.59 -17.29
C GLY A 39 15.55 -10.77 -17.00
N ALA A 40 14.49 -10.60 -16.20
CA ALA A 40 13.59 -11.68 -15.77
C ALA A 40 12.13 -11.18 -15.71
N LEU A 41 11.10 -11.81 -16.30
CA LEU A 41 11.02 -13.09 -17.03
C LEU A 41 9.98 -13.04 -18.17
N VAL A 42 10.34 -13.56 -19.35
CA VAL A 42 9.40 -14.12 -20.33
C VAL A 42 10.02 -15.41 -20.88
N GLY A 43 9.33 -16.56 -20.83
CA GLY A 43 9.67 -17.72 -21.68
C GLY A 43 10.68 -18.77 -21.17
N HIS A 44 10.15 -19.96 -20.88
CA HIS A 44 10.77 -21.28 -21.08
C HIS A 44 12.03 -21.69 -20.28
N ALA A 45 11.92 -21.66 -18.96
CA ALA A 45 11.77 -22.92 -18.21
C ALA A 45 10.83 -22.62 -17.04
N GLN A 46 9.65 -23.25 -16.97
CA GLN A 46 8.67 -22.88 -15.95
C GLN A 46 9.26 -23.18 -14.55
N SER A 47 9.51 -22.11 -13.80
CA SER A 47 9.85 -22.11 -12.37
C SER A 47 11.28 -22.48 -11.94
N SER A 48 12.34 -22.19 -12.70
CA SER A 48 13.74 -22.26 -12.15
C SER A 48 14.68 -21.17 -12.67
N TRP A 49 15.49 -20.59 -11.79
CA TRP A 49 16.40 -19.47 -12.07
C TRP A 49 17.79 -19.69 -11.41
N GLY A 50 18.73 -18.77 -11.64
CA GLY A 50 20.08 -18.81 -11.07
C GLY A 50 21.17 -18.76 -12.15
N TYR A 51 22.33 -19.38 -11.90
CA TYR A 51 23.52 -19.23 -12.74
C TYR A 51 24.28 -20.53 -13.00
N THR A 52 24.93 -20.62 -14.16
CA THR A 52 26.02 -21.58 -14.36
C THR A 52 27.28 -21.03 -13.70
N VAL A 53 28.01 -21.88 -12.97
CA VAL A 53 29.27 -21.52 -12.30
C VAL A 53 30.41 -22.27 -12.97
N LEU A 54 31.29 -21.55 -13.67
CA LEU A 54 32.55 -22.10 -14.15
C LEU A 54 33.58 -21.98 -13.03
N ARG A 55 33.93 -23.10 -12.42
CA ARG A 55 34.98 -23.16 -11.41
C ARG A 55 36.34 -23.26 -12.11
N THR A 56 37.27 -22.35 -11.82
CA THR A 56 38.62 -22.36 -12.44
C THR A 56 39.75 -22.58 -11.42
N ALA A 57 39.53 -22.39 -10.12
CA ALA A 57 40.54 -22.70 -9.09
C ALA A 57 40.36 -24.08 -8.44
N TYR A 58 41.44 -24.86 -8.41
CA TYR A 58 41.45 -26.28 -8.03
C TYR A 58 42.64 -26.69 -7.13
N THR A 59 43.20 -25.77 -6.35
CA THR A 59 44.19 -26.13 -5.30
C THR A 59 43.48 -26.70 -4.06
N PRO A 60 44.16 -27.42 -3.14
CA PRO A 60 43.55 -27.89 -1.89
C PRO A 60 42.92 -26.78 -1.05
N GLU A 61 43.52 -25.60 -1.04
CA GLU A 61 43.04 -24.40 -0.34
C GLU A 61 41.80 -23.84 -1.03
N ALA A 62 41.80 -23.79 -2.37
CA ALA A 62 40.64 -23.38 -3.16
C ALA A 62 39.49 -24.41 -3.07
N ASP A 63 39.78 -25.71 -2.98
CA ASP A 63 38.79 -26.79 -2.77
C ASP A 63 38.01 -26.62 -1.45
N GLU A 64 38.68 -26.17 -0.38
CA GLU A 64 38.03 -25.89 0.90
C GLU A 64 37.24 -24.57 0.87
N LEU A 65 37.88 -23.48 0.41
CA LEU A 65 37.25 -22.17 0.32
C LEU A 65 36.07 -22.14 -0.66
N PHE A 66 36.07 -22.97 -1.71
CA PHE A 66 34.97 -23.05 -2.68
C PHE A 66 33.66 -23.52 -2.02
N ARG A 67 33.71 -24.47 -1.09
CA ARG A 67 32.51 -24.92 -0.36
C ARG A 67 31.91 -23.78 0.46
N ILE A 68 32.78 -23.05 1.18
CA ILE A 68 32.41 -21.90 2.01
C ILE A 68 31.85 -20.77 1.13
N ALA A 69 32.49 -20.47 0.01
CA ALA A 69 32.06 -19.46 -0.96
C ALA A 69 30.68 -19.76 -1.56
N ILE A 70 30.41 -21.01 -1.97
CA ILE A 70 29.12 -21.42 -2.51
C ILE A 70 28.03 -21.42 -1.44
N ALA A 71 28.34 -21.87 -0.21
CA ALA A 71 27.40 -21.79 0.91
C ALA A 71 27.01 -20.33 1.21
N ARG A 72 28.00 -19.44 1.37
CA ARG A 72 27.75 -18.02 1.63
C ARG A 72 27.05 -17.32 0.48
N LEU A 73 27.39 -17.61 -0.77
CA LEU A 73 26.66 -17.09 -1.93
C LEU A 73 25.17 -17.49 -1.90
N LYS A 74 24.86 -18.74 -1.57
CA LYS A 74 23.47 -19.21 -1.41
C LYS A 74 22.75 -18.53 -0.25
N SER A 75 23.36 -18.46 0.93
CA SER A 75 22.76 -17.83 2.11
C SER A 75 22.54 -16.33 1.88
N TYR A 76 23.46 -15.63 1.21
CA TYR A 76 23.23 -14.25 0.80
C TYR A 76 22.10 -14.16 -0.22
N VAL A 77 22.04 -14.99 -1.26
CA VAL A 77 20.93 -14.95 -2.24
C VAL A 77 19.57 -15.18 -1.56
N HIS A 78 19.48 -16.14 -0.62
CA HIS A 78 18.31 -16.35 0.24
C HIS A 78 17.95 -15.06 1.00
N TYR A 79 18.90 -14.50 1.74
CA TYR A 79 18.70 -13.24 2.47
C TYR A 79 18.28 -12.08 1.55
N TRP A 80 18.91 -11.89 0.39
CA TRP A 80 18.57 -10.82 -0.55
C TRP A 80 17.17 -10.99 -1.15
N CYS A 81 16.68 -12.23 -1.34
CA CYS A 81 15.27 -12.49 -1.70
C CYS A 81 14.27 -12.03 -0.60
N HIS A 82 14.73 -11.74 0.61
CA HIS A 82 13.92 -11.32 1.75
C HIS A 82 14.32 -9.92 2.31
N TYR A 83 15.45 -9.33 1.88
CA TYR A 83 16.13 -8.17 2.49
C TYR A 83 15.44 -6.81 2.30
N ASP A 84 14.77 -6.58 1.17
CA ASP A 84 14.06 -5.30 0.88
C ASP A 84 12.87 -5.05 1.85
N ARG A 85 12.64 -5.96 2.80
CA ARG A 85 11.60 -5.92 3.85
C ARG A 85 12.06 -5.25 5.18
N PHE A 86 13.37 -5.01 5.43
CA PHE A 86 13.88 -4.59 6.76
C PHE A 86 14.71 -3.30 6.84
N LEU A 87 14.99 -2.67 5.71
CA LEU A 87 16.24 -1.91 5.50
C LEU A 87 16.35 -0.50 6.14
N SER A 88 15.77 -0.26 7.32
CA SER A 88 16.08 0.95 8.12
C SER A 88 15.75 0.88 9.62
N TYR A 89 14.79 0.06 10.06
CA TYR A 89 14.30 0.10 11.46
C TYR A 89 14.21 -1.26 12.18
N GLY A 90 14.58 -2.37 11.53
CA GLY A 90 14.36 -3.75 12.04
C GLY A 90 14.88 -4.04 13.45
N ALA A 91 16.08 -3.56 13.80
CA ALA A 91 16.79 -3.96 15.02
C ALA A 91 16.09 -3.63 16.36
N ARG A 92 15.11 -2.71 16.40
CA ARG A 92 14.27 -2.46 17.59
C ARG A 92 12.99 -3.30 17.64
N CYS A 93 12.59 -3.88 16.50
CA CYS A 93 11.36 -4.66 16.35
C CYS A 93 11.60 -6.18 16.38
N GLU A 94 12.86 -6.60 16.19
CA GLU A 94 13.30 -8.01 16.19
C GLU A 94 13.03 -8.74 17.52
N GLU A 95 13.09 -8.06 18.67
CA GLU A 95 12.82 -8.68 19.99
C GLU A 95 11.35 -9.13 20.19
N ARG A 96 10.41 -8.82 19.28
CA ARG A 96 8.96 -9.01 19.50
C ARG A 96 8.20 -9.78 18.40
N CYS A 97 8.87 -10.37 17.40
CA CYS A 97 8.20 -11.08 16.28
C CYS A 97 8.35 -12.61 16.34
N GLY A 98 7.27 -13.37 16.07
CA GLY A 98 7.22 -14.84 16.14
C GLY A 98 7.29 -15.62 14.80
N ASP A 99 7.47 -16.95 14.90
CA ASP A 99 8.23 -17.79 13.95
C ASP A 99 7.63 -18.20 12.57
N PHE A 100 6.32 -18.06 12.28
CA PHE A 100 5.71 -18.92 11.23
C PHE A 100 5.48 -18.34 9.81
N ALA A 101 6.26 -18.89 8.84
CA ALA A 101 5.96 -19.18 7.41
C ALA A 101 6.06 -18.09 6.29
N GLU A 102 7.21 -18.03 5.60
CA GLU A 102 7.65 -17.00 4.65
C GLU A 102 7.24 -17.16 3.16
N HIS A 103 6.89 -16.04 2.51
CA HIS A 103 6.44 -15.98 1.10
C HIS A 103 7.59 -16.06 0.09
N CYS A 104 8.81 -15.66 0.48
CA CYS A 104 9.99 -15.63 -0.41
C CYS A 104 10.75 -16.97 -0.49
N GLU A 105 10.43 -17.94 0.37
CA GLU A 105 11.04 -19.28 0.38
C GLU A 105 10.89 -20.03 -0.95
N GLU A 106 9.73 -19.91 -1.61
CA GLU A 106 9.49 -20.58 -2.88
C GLU A 106 10.30 -19.96 -4.03
N VAL A 107 10.66 -18.68 -3.94
CA VAL A 107 11.60 -18.04 -4.87
C VAL A 107 13.00 -18.62 -4.68
N PHE A 108 13.46 -18.75 -3.43
CA PHE A 108 14.78 -19.32 -3.14
C PHE A 108 14.86 -20.82 -3.49
N ARG A 109 13.83 -21.63 -3.24
CA ARG A 109 13.80 -23.05 -3.63
C ARG A 109 14.02 -23.30 -5.12
N ARG A 110 13.71 -22.31 -5.96
CA ARG A 110 13.85 -22.34 -7.43
C ARG A 110 15.19 -21.82 -7.92
N PHE A 111 16.10 -21.44 -7.01
CA PHE A 111 17.45 -20.96 -7.32
C PHE A 111 18.44 -22.12 -7.47
N HIS A 112 19.09 -22.20 -8.63
CA HIS A 112 20.10 -23.20 -8.95
C HIS A 112 21.45 -22.57 -9.29
N LEU A 113 22.51 -23.15 -8.73
CA LEU A 113 23.89 -22.92 -9.17
C LEU A 113 24.37 -24.19 -9.85
N ASP A 114 24.39 -24.18 -11.19
CA ASP A 114 24.88 -25.29 -12.00
C ASP A 114 26.42 -25.21 -12.04
N VAL A 115 27.06 -25.80 -11.03
CA VAL A 115 28.53 -25.81 -10.91
C VAL A 115 29.14 -26.79 -11.91
N VAL A 116 30.01 -26.26 -12.77
CA VAL A 116 30.79 -27.03 -13.73
C VAL A 116 32.17 -27.26 -13.14
N GLU A 117 32.40 -28.48 -12.64
CA GLU A 117 33.71 -28.94 -12.18
C GLU A 117 34.38 -29.75 -13.29
N ASP A 118 35.30 -29.10 -14.00
CA ASP A 118 36.15 -29.70 -15.04
C ASP A 118 37.59 -29.22 -14.82
N ARG A 119 38.30 -29.95 -13.97
CA ARG A 119 39.68 -29.62 -13.58
C ARG A 119 40.62 -29.60 -14.80
N GLU A 120 40.42 -30.46 -15.79
CA GLU A 120 41.28 -30.52 -16.99
C GLU A 120 40.98 -29.36 -17.93
N GLY A 121 39.69 -29.07 -18.18
CA GLY A 121 39.23 -28.04 -19.10
C GLY A 121 39.20 -26.61 -18.56
N LEU A 122 39.24 -26.40 -17.23
CA LEU A 122 39.09 -25.07 -16.61
C LEU A 122 40.24 -24.65 -15.68
N ALA A 123 41.07 -25.54 -15.14
CA ALA A 123 42.10 -25.14 -14.16
C ALA A 123 43.18 -24.20 -14.73
N HIS A 124 43.48 -24.33 -16.03
CA HIS A 124 44.42 -23.46 -16.73
C HIS A 124 43.84 -22.06 -17.03
N LEU A 125 42.57 -21.81 -16.70
CA LEU A 125 41.86 -20.55 -16.90
C LEU A 125 41.61 -19.80 -15.57
N ASP A 126 42.36 -20.13 -14.51
CA ASP A 126 42.30 -19.40 -13.24
C ASP A 126 42.76 -17.94 -13.37
N GLY A 127 42.37 -17.13 -12.39
CA GLY A 127 42.66 -15.70 -12.30
C GLY A 127 44.16 -15.34 -12.37
N ASN A 128 45.02 -16.29 -12.00
CA ASN A 128 46.45 -16.12 -11.70
C ASN A 128 47.43 -16.61 -12.80
N GLY A 129 46.93 -17.01 -13.97
CA GLY A 129 47.77 -17.45 -15.09
C GLY A 129 48.59 -16.33 -15.75
N ASP A 130 49.65 -16.72 -16.47
CA ASP A 130 50.59 -15.84 -17.20
C ASP A 130 50.13 -15.44 -18.62
N GLY A 131 48.96 -15.90 -19.05
CA GLY A 131 48.35 -15.59 -20.34
C GLY A 131 47.59 -14.26 -20.40
N SER A 132 47.26 -13.83 -21.63
CA SER A 132 46.43 -12.63 -21.86
C SER A 132 45.05 -12.79 -21.21
N VAL A 133 44.57 -11.71 -20.57
CA VAL A 133 43.24 -11.66 -19.95
C VAL A 133 42.14 -11.90 -20.98
N ASP A 134 42.32 -11.39 -22.20
CA ASP A 134 41.33 -11.50 -23.28
C ASP A 134 41.27 -12.93 -23.85
N ASP A 135 42.43 -13.55 -24.09
CA ASP A 135 42.51 -14.94 -24.54
C ASP A 135 41.87 -15.89 -23.52
N ARG A 136 42.07 -15.62 -22.22
CA ARG A 136 41.41 -16.36 -21.13
C ARG A 136 39.90 -16.19 -21.14
N PHE A 137 39.38 -14.97 -21.31
CA PHE A 137 37.93 -14.75 -21.39
C PHE A 137 37.33 -15.34 -22.66
N THR A 138 38.03 -15.30 -23.80
CA THR A 138 37.63 -15.98 -25.04
C THR A 138 37.60 -17.50 -24.86
N ALA A 139 38.59 -18.09 -24.18
CA ALA A 139 38.63 -19.51 -23.85
C ALA A 139 37.47 -19.91 -22.91
N LEU A 140 37.18 -19.12 -21.87
CA LEU A 140 36.05 -19.32 -20.96
C LEU A 140 34.70 -19.19 -21.67
N GLN A 141 34.55 -18.20 -22.56
CA GLN A 141 33.35 -18.04 -23.38
C GLN A 141 33.16 -19.24 -24.33
N ALA A 142 34.22 -19.68 -25.02
CA ALA A 142 34.19 -20.85 -25.87
C ALA A 142 33.88 -22.13 -25.07
N TYR A 143 34.40 -22.24 -23.85
CA TYR A 143 34.07 -23.33 -22.92
C TYR A 143 32.59 -23.31 -22.55
N PHE A 144 32.05 -22.17 -22.08
CA PHE A 144 30.64 -22.03 -21.72
C PHE A 144 29.70 -22.39 -22.88
N LEU A 145 30.04 -21.95 -24.10
CA LEU A 145 29.27 -22.28 -25.31
C LEU A 145 29.30 -23.78 -25.63
N ARG A 146 30.43 -24.47 -25.45
CA ARG A 146 30.52 -25.94 -25.61
C ARG A 146 29.74 -26.67 -24.53
N TRP A 147 29.89 -26.29 -23.26
CA TRP A 147 29.14 -26.85 -22.15
C TRP A 147 27.64 -26.72 -22.39
N ARG A 148 27.17 -25.53 -22.73
CA ARG A 148 25.76 -25.24 -23.04
C ARG A 148 25.22 -26.07 -24.20
N ALA A 149 26.04 -26.34 -25.22
CA ALA A 149 25.67 -27.22 -26.33
C ALA A 149 25.62 -28.71 -25.94
N GLY A 150 26.33 -29.11 -24.87
CA GLY A 150 26.33 -30.46 -24.32
C GLY A 150 25.17 -30.76 -23.34
N VAL A 151 24.56 -29.74 -22.73
CA VAL A 151 23.39 -29.92 -21.85
C VAL A 151 22.18 -30.35 -22.67
N LYS A 152 21.75 -31.62 -22.53
CA LYS A 152 20.53 -32.17 -23.15
C LYS A 152 19.25 -31.67 -22.48
N THR A 153 18.94 -30.41 -22.68
CA THR A 153 17.59 -29.85 -22.54
C THR A 153 16.64 -30.48 -23.56
N GLY A 154 15.38 -30.71 -23.18
CA GLY A 154 14.40 -31.47 -23.97
C GLY A 154 14.09 -30.92 -25.38
N ALA A 155 13.37 -31.72 -26.18
CA ALA A 155 13.27 -31.65 -27.65
C ALA A 155 12.94 -30.29 -28.33
N ASN A 156 12.54 -29.26 -27.58
CA ASN A 156 12.21 -27.92 -28.09
C ASN A 156 13.23 -26.82 -27.68
N PHE A 157 14.38 -27.18 -27.12
CA PHE A 157 15.38 -26.18 -26.71
C PHE A 157 16.06 -25.51 -27.90
N ASN A 158 15.88 -24.21 -28.03
CA ASN A 158 16.59 -23.37 -28.99
C ASN A 158 17.50 -22.37 -28.26
N PRO A 159 18.83 -22.53 -28.27
CA PRO A 159 19.78 -21.72 -27.50
C PRO A 159 19.89 -20.24 -27.93
N ARG A 160 19.12 -19.81 -28.95
CA ARG A 160 18.94 -18.38 -29.31
C ARG A 160 17.70 -17.72 -28.69
N HIS A 161 16.83 -18.51 -28.03
CA HIS A 161 15.54 -18.05 -27.51
C HIS A 161 15.29 -18.45 -26.04
N THR A 162 16.35 -18.79 -25.30
CA THR A 162 16.26 -19.12 -23.87
C THR A 162 16.43 -17.86 -23.04
N ASN A 163 15.40 -17.43 -22.32
CA ASN A 163 15.49 -16.32 -21.36
C ASN A 163 15.83 -16.80 -19.93
N ASN A 164 16.44 -17.99 -19.79
CA ASN A 164 16.91 -18.49 -18.50
C ASN A 164 18.38 -18.06 -18.29
N PRO A 165 18.71 -17.25 -17.27
CA PRO A 165 20.06 -16.73 -17.07
C PRO A 165 21.15 -17.80 -17.00
N ARG A 166 20.83 -19.03 -16.53
CA ARG A 166 21.75 -20.17 -16.47
C ARG A 166 22.40 -20.52 -17.81
N PHE A 167 21.69 -20.31 -18.92
CA PHE A 167 22.19 -20.63 -20.28
C PHE A 167 22.61 -19.40 -21.09
N CYS A 168 22.57 -18.21 -20.47
CA CYS A 168 22.95 -16.94 -21.09
C CYS A 168 24.15 -16.28 -20.42
N LEU A 169 24.32 -16.49 -19.11
CA LEU A 169 25.38 -15.93 -18.28
C LEU A 169 26.04 -17.05 -17.46
N CYS A 170 27.32 -16.90 -17.19
CA CYS A 170 28.03 -17.74 -16.21
C CYS A 170 28.81 -16.86 -15.22
N LEU A 171 28.89 -17.34 -13.98
CA LEU A 171 29.79 -16.81 -12.96
C LEU A 171 31.11 -17.57 -13.08
N ILE A 172 32.23 -16.84 -13.15
CA ILE A 172 33.56 -17.44 -13.11
C ILE A 172 34.03 -17.37 -11.67
N LEU A 173 34.28 -18.52 -11.04
CA LEU A 173 34.84 -18.62 -9.70
C LEU A 173 36.30 -19.03 -9.80
N ASP A 174 37.13 -18.01 -9.97
CA ASP A 174 38.59 -18.03 -9.85
C ASP A 174 39.05 -17.91 -8.39
N SER A 175 40.35 -18.09 -8.15
CA SER A 175 40.93 -18.07 -6.80
C SER A 175 40.62 -16.77 -6.05
N GLU A 176 40.62 -15.63 -6.75
CA GLU A 176 40.29 -14.31 -6.19
C GLU A 176 38.81 -14.24 -5.78
N SER A 177 37.90 -14.66 -6.67
CA SER A 177 36.45 -14.66 -6.43
C SER A 177 36.05 -15.63 -5.31
N ILE A 178 36.68 -16.80 -5.23
CA ILE A 178 36.45 -17.79 -4.18
C ILE A 178 36.88 -17.25 -2.83
N ALA A 179 38.10 -16.70 -2.71
CA ALA A 179 38.56 -16.07 -1.47
C ALA A 179 37.66 -14.90 -1.05
N SER A 180 37.20 -14.10 -2.03
CA SER A 180 36.31 -12.94 -1.83
C SER A 180 34.92 -13.33 -1.29
N LEU A 181 34.31 -14.40 -1.83
CA LEU A 181 33.04 -14.96 -1.35
C LEU A 181 33.21 -15.68 0.00
N ALA A 182 34.32 -16.40 0.20
CA ALA A 182 34.68 -17.05 1.46
C ALA A 182 35.14 -16.07 2.56
N GLN A 183 35.09 -14.76 2.31
CA GLN A 183 35.25 -13.69 3.30
C GLN A 183 33.94 -12.98 3.66
N LEU A 184 32.82 -13.30 3.01
CA LEU A 184 31.51 -12.76 3.42
C LEU A 184 31.16 -13.21 4.85
N PRO A 185 30.47 -12.40 5.67
CA PRO A 185 29.94 -12.82 6.96
C PRO A 185 29.10 -14.10 6.88
N GLU A 186 29.11 -14.90 7.95
CA GLU A 186 28.30 -16.13 8.04
C GLU A 186 26.90 -15.85 8.58
N GLU A 187 26.78 -14.88 9.49
CA GLU A 187 25.51 -14.40 10.03
C GLU A 187 24.87 -13.34 9.13
N LEU A 188 23.56 -13.43 8.98
CA LEU A 188 22.73 -12.59 8.11
C LEU A 188 21.62 -11.92 8.95
N PRO A 189 21.26 -10.65 8.69
CA PRO A 189 20.15 -10.00 9.40
C PRO A 189 18.78 -10.69 9.18
N PRO A 190 17.77 -10.45 10.04
CA PRO A 190 16.52 -11.21 10.06
C PRO A 190 15.39 -10.60 9.19
N LEU A 191 14.27 -11.36 9.07
CA LEU A 191 13.44 -11.35 7.87
C LEU A 191 11.88 -11.29 8.02
N ARG A 192 11.22 -11.01 9.18
CA ARG A 192 9.71 -10.88 9.25
C ARG A 192 9.08 -9.68 10.00
N PRO A 193 7.88 -9.21 9.54
CA PRO A 193 6.60 -9.61 10.19
C PRO A 193 5.41 -9.92 9.22
N ASN A 194 4.30 -10.50 9.71
CA ASN A 194 3.47 -11.52 9.02
C ASN A 194 2.13 -11.04 8.38
N ILE A 195 1.80 -11.45 7.12
CA ILE A 195 0.46 -11.30 6.45
C ILE A 195 0.20 -12.44 5.42
N ARG A 196 -1.07 -12.85 5.23
CA ARG A 196 -1.65 -13.76 4.19
C ARG A 196 -3.12 -13.37 3.91
N ASP A 197 -3.91 -13.91 2.95
CA ASP A 197 -3.71 -14.75 1.74
C ASP A 197 -4.57 -14.11 0.62
N PRO A 198 -4.11 -13.90 -0.63
CA PRO A 198 -4.87 -13.10 -1.60
C PRO A 198 -6.16 -13.74 -2.17
N ARG A 199 -6.37 -15.04 -1.99
CA ARG A 199 -7.37 -15.82 -2.76
C ARG A 199 -8.84 -15.62 -2.34
N GLU A 200 -9.10 -14.83 -1.30
CA GLU A 200 -10.46 -14.51 -0.83
C GLU A 200 -11.02 -13.18 -1.38
N LEU A 201 -10.27 -12.48 -2.25
CA LEU A 201 -10.72 -11.25 -2.93
C LEU A 201 -10.78 -11.45 -4.45
N ASP A 202 -12.00 -11.51 -5.01
CA ASP A 202 -12.22 -11.31 -6.45
C ASP A 202 -12.09 -9.81 -6.76
N PRO A 203 -11.00 -9.35 -7.41
CA PRO A 203 -10.83 -7.95 -7.72
C PRO A 203 -11.65 -7.64 -8.97
N LYS A 204 -12.83 -7.04 -8.75
CA LYS A 204 -13.61 -6.38 -9.80
C LYS A 204 -12.84 -5.17 -10.33
N LEU A 205 -11.83 -5.43 -11.16
CA LEU A 205 -11.16 -4.39 -11.94
C LEU A 205 -12.18 -3.79 -12.92
N PRO A 206 -12.27 -2.45 -13.01
CA PRO A 206 -13.29 -1.73 -13.79
C PRO A 206 -12.96 -1.70 -15.29
N ILE A 207 -12.66 -2.87 -15.86
CA ILE A 207 -12.27 -3.07 -17.27
C ILE A 207 -13.39 -2.58 -18.20
N ASP A 208 -14.64 -2.93 -17.89
CA ASP A 208 -15.82 -2.52 -18.64
C ASP A 208 -16.01 -0.99 -18.64
N ASP A 209 -15.67 -0.32 -17.53
CA ASP A 209 -15.75 1.14 -17.45
C ASP A 209 -14.72 1.86 -18.33
N VAL A 210 -13.52 1.27 -18.45
CA VAL A 210 -12.49 1.75 -19.39
C VAL A 210 -12.95 1.50 -20.83
N TYR A 211 -13.37 0.29 -21.19
CA TYR A 211 -13.90 0.03 -22.56
C TYR A 211 -15.08 0.95 -22.91
N ASN A 212 -15.99 1.22 -21.98
CA ASN A 212 -17.10 2.15 -22.20
C ASN A 212 -16.63 3.61 -22.38
N ALA A 213 -15.64 4.07 -21.63
CA ALA A 213 -15.06 5.40 -21.82
C ALA A 213 -14.32 5.52 -23.17
N VAL A 214 -13.58 4.48 -23.55
CA VAL A 214 -12.86 4.36 -24.83
C VAL A 214 -13.82 4.28 -26.03
N ALA A 215 -14.96 3.60 -25.86
CA ALA A 215 -16.03 3.56 -26.84
C ALA A 215 -16.68 4.94 -27.05
N ALA A 216 -16.68 5.81 -26.03
CA ALA A 216 -17.19 7.18 -26.09
C ALA A 216 -16.20 8.22 -26.65
N CYS A 217 -14.94 7.86 -26.93
CA CYS A 217 -13.96 8.79 -27.50
C CYS A 217 -14.20 9.04 -29.01
N ASP A 218 -14.37 10.30 -29.41
CA ASP A 218 -14.40 10.68 -30.83
C ASP A 218 -13.00 10.70 -31.48
N ASP A 219 -11.96 10.99 -30.70
CA ASP A 219 -10.57 11.06 -31.18
C ASP A 219 -9.95 9.66 -31.32
N SER A 220 -9.33 9.40 -32.48
CA SER A 220 -8.77 8.08 -32.82
C SER A 220 -7.48 7.76 -32.07
N GLU A 221 -6.64 8.74 -31.73
CA GLU A 221 -5.39 8.50 -31.01
C GLU A 221 -5.68 8.27 -29.52
N GLN A 222 -6.63 9.03 -28.95
CA GLN A 222 -7.15 8.80 -27.60
C GLN A 222 -7.82 7.43 -27.46
N ARG A 223 -8.64 7.01 -28.45
CA ARG A 223 -9.26 5.67 -28.45
C ARG A 223 -8.20 4.57 -28.48
N LEU A 224 -7.23 4.62 -29.41
CA LEU A 224 -6.16 3.61 -29.52
C LEU A 224 -5.29 3.52 -28.25
N GLU A 225 -4.97 4.65 -27.61
CA GLU A 225 -4.23 4.64 -26.34
C GLU A 225 -5.06 4.00 -25.22
N GLY A 226 -6.37 4.25 -25.20
CA GLY A 226 -7.29 3.69 -24.21
C GLY A 226 -7.61 2.21 -24.41
N GLU A 227 -7.72 1.73 -25.64
CA GLU A 227 -7.84 0.30 -25.98
C GLU A 227 -6.64 -0.48 -25.42
N LYS A 228 -5.42 0.04 -25.63
CA LYS A 228 -4.20 -0.55 -25.07
C LYS A 228 -4.21 -0.59 -23.53
N ILE A 229 -4.71 0.44 -22.87
CA ILE A 229 -4.83 0.48 -21.40
C ILE A 229 -5.88 -0.52 -20.90
N ALA A 230 -6.98 -0.71 -21.63
CA ALA A 230 -7.99 -1.72 -21.30
C ALA A 230 -7.40 -3.14 -21.38
N ASP A 231 -6.63 -3.43 -22.43
CA ASP A 231 -5.94 -4.71 -22.59
C ASP A 231 -4.89 -4.95 -21.46
N GLU A 232 -4.12 -3.93 -21.07
CA GLU A 232 -3.20 -4.02 -19.90
C GLU A 232 -3.94 -4.31 -18.57
N LEU A 233 -5.20 -3.87 -18.43
CA LEU A 233 -6.03 -4.19 -17.26
C LEU A 233 -6.63 -5.61 -17.32
N VAL A 234 -6.90 -6.14 -18.52
CA VAL A 234 -7.27 -7.55 -18.72
C VAL A 234 -6.08 -8.45 -18.38
N GLU A 235 -4.87 -8.12 -18.84
CA GLU A 235 -3.65 -8.84 -18.47
C GLU A 235 -3.43 -8.82 -16.95
N LEU A 236 -3.62 -7.68 -16.28
CA LEU A 236 -3.54 -7.60 -14.82
C LEU A 236 -4.57 -8.47 -14.11
N LYS A 237 -5.80 -8.56 -14.62
CA LYS A 237 -6.82 -9.46 -14.06
C LYS A 237 -6.37 -10.92 -14.13
N ASP A 238 -5.82 -11.32 -15.27
CA ASP A 238 -5.24 -12.65 -15.46
C ASP A 238 -3.99 -12.88 -14.58
N GLU A 239 -3.16 -11.86 -14.37
CA GLU A 239 -2.01 -11.93 -13.45
C GLU A 239 -2.46 -12.20 -12.00
N ILE A 240 -3.49 -11.50 -11.52
CA ILE A 240 -4.04 -11.70 -10.16
C ILE A 240 -4.64 -13.11 -10.01
N HIS A 241 -5.46 -13.56 -10.97
CA HIS A 241 -6.06 -14.90 -10.90
C HIS A 241 -5.05 -16.05 -11.00
N HIS A 242 -3.84 -15.81 -11.53
CA HIS A 242 -2.82 -16.83 -11.75
C HIS A 242 -1.51 -16.61 -10.95
N ASP A 243 -1.53 -15.76 -9.91
CA ASP A 243 -0.40 -15.48 -9.02
C ASP A 243 0.89 -15.09 -9.78
N ARG A 244 0.77 -14.15 -10.73
CA ARG A 244 1.87 -13.64 -11.56
C ARG A 244 2.35 -12.27 -11.05
N ALA A 245 3.47 -11.81 -11.59
CA ALA A 245 3.97 -10.47 -11.31
C ALA A 245 2.96 -9.41 -11.77
N LEU A 246 2.55 -8.52 -10.86
CA LEU A 246 1.44 -7.59 -11.09
C LEU A 246 1.87 -6.32 -11.83
N THR A 247 1.17 -6.04 -12.93
CA THR A 247 1.24 -4.82 -13.72
C THR A 247 0.71 -3.61 -12.92
N ARG A 248 1.43 -2.49 -12.97
CA ARG A 248 1.16 -1.32 -12.14
C ARG A 248 0.14 -0.39 -12.82
N ILE A 249 -1.15 -0.57 -12.50
CA ILE A 249 -2.29 0.27 -12.98
C ILE A 249 -1.90 1.75 -13.16
N SER A 250 -1.49 2.41 -12.07
CA SER A 250 -1.18 3.85 -12.10
C SER A 250 -0.02 4.23 -13.05
N THR A 251 0.89 3.31 -13.38
CA THR A 251 1.96 3.53 -14.36
C THR A 251 1.42 3.62 -15.78
N SER A 252 0.49 2.75 -16.18
CA SER A 252 -0.17 2.79 -17.50
C SER A 252 -0.84 4.14 -17.75
N PHE A 253 -1.65 4.60 -16.79
CA PHE A 253 -2.26 5.94 -16.85
C PHE A 253 -1.20 7.05 -16.80
N SER A 254 -0.22 7.00 -15.90
CA SER A 254 0.81 8.06 -15.76
C SER A 254 1.70 8.22 -17.00
N LEU A 255 1.91 7.17 -17.79
CA LEU A 255 2.68 7.21 -19.03
C LEU A 255 1.84 7.62 -20.25
N SER A 256 0.52 7.52 -20.16
CA SER A 256 -0.41 7.94 -21.21
C SER A 256 -0.40 9.45 -21.47
N THR A 257 -0.84 9.83 -22.66
CA THR A 257 -0.99 11.21 -23.14
C THR A 257 -2.38 11.74 -22.79
N TYR A 258 -3.42 10.98 -23.09
CA TYR A 258 -4.83 11.38 -22.97
C TYR A 258 -5.51 10.90 -21.68
N TRP A 259 -5.02 9.79 -21.10
CA TRP A 259 -5.67 9.12 -19.96
C TRP A 259 -5.02 9.43 -18.60
N LYS A 260 -4.04 10.35 -18.55
CA LYS A 260 -3.18 10.62 -17.39
C LYS A 260 -3.91 10.96 -16.09
N SER A 261 -5.06 11.62 -16.18
CA SER A 261 -5.89 12.02 -15.04
C SER A 261 -7.18 11.18 -14.91
N TYR A 262 -7.30 10.07 -15.64
CA TYR A 262 -8.48 9.22 -15.59
C TYR A 262 -8.46 8.35 -14.33
N ASP A 263 -9.47 8.49 -13.47
CA ASP A 263 -9.73 7.57 -12.37
C ASP A 263 -10.70 6.48 -12.82
N VAL A 264 -10.16 5.29 -13.08
CA VAL A 264 -10.92 4.10 -13.46
C VAL A 264 -11.99 3.69 -12.44
N PHE A 265 -11.87 4.12 -11.18
CA PHE A 265 -12.80 3.76 -10.12
C PHE A 265 -13.88 4.83 -9.86
N ALA A 266 -13.81 6.00 -10.50
CA ALA A 266 -14.68 7.15 -10.20
C ALA A 266 -16.19 6.82 -10.30
N LYS A 267 -16.60 6.10 -11.35
CA LYS A 267 -17.98 5.63 -11.52
C LYS A 267 -18.41 4.71 -10.38
N GLN A 268 -17.56 3.76 -10.00
CA GLN A 268 -17.83 2.84 -8.90
C GLN A 268 -17.99 3.59 -7.57
N LYS A 269 -17.06 4.51 -7.28
CA LYS A 269 -17.07 5.36 -6.08
C LYS A 269 -18.36 6.17 -5.96
N ILE A 270 -18.73 6.95 -6.98
CA ILE A 270 -19.95 7.78 -6.91
C ILE A 270 -21.23 6.93 -6.90
N LYS A 271 -21.23 5.75 -7.54
CA LYS A 271 -22.33 4.78 -7.45
C LYS A 271 -22.57 4.32 -6.01
N THR A 272 -21.52 4.05 -5.22
CA THR A 272 -21.71 3.68 -3.80
C THR A 272 -22.35 4.81 -2.99
N PHE A 273 -22.03 6.08 -3.27
CA PHE A 273 -22.70 7.23 -2.66
C PHE A 273 -24.16 7.36 -3.09
N ARG A 274 -24.49 7.08 -4.37
CA ARG A 274 -25.88 7.00 -4.84
C ARG A 274 -26.67 5.90 -4.11
N CYS A 275 -26.09 4.70 -3.99
CA CYS A 275 -26.70 3.61 -3.24
C CYS A 275 -26.86 3.95 -1.74
N ALA A 276 -26.14 4.96 -1.23
CA ALA A 276 -26.20 5.38 0.17
C ALA A 276 -27.43 6.20 0.57
N ARG A 277 -28.35 6.46 -0.38
CA ARG A 277 -29.40 7.48 -0.26
C ARG A 277 -30.09 7.57 1.12
N PRO A 278 -30.63 6.50 1.74
CA PRO A 278 -31.36 6.64 3.01
C PRO A 278 -30.47 7.17 4.16
N ALA A 279 -29.21 6.73 4.22
CA ALA A 279 -28.26 7.17 5.24
C ALA A 279 -27.68 8.57 4.95
N VAL A 280 -27.53 8.94 3.67
CA VAL A 280 -27.15 10.31 3.27
C VAL A 280 -28.23 11.30 3.66
N LEU A 281 -29.51 10.96 3.47
CA LEU A 281 -30.64 11.83 3.78
C LEU A 281 -30.86 11.99 5.30
N GLU A 282 -30.77 10.91 6.11
CA GLU A 282 -30.83 11.03 7.58
C GLU A 282 -29.72 11.94 8.13
N LEU A 283 -28.48 11.74 7.66
CA LEU A 283 -27.35 12.54 8.11
C LEU A 283 -27.42 14.00 7.63
N ALA A 284 -27.98 14.28 6.45
CA ALA A 284 -28.16 15.64 5.97
C ALA A 284 -29.15 16.43 6.84
N ALA A 285 -30.33 15.85 7.12
CA ALA A 285 -31.34 16.42 8.00
C ALA A 285 -30.77 16.64 9.42
N ARG A 286 -30.13 15.61 10.00
CA ARG A 286 -29.49 15.67 11.32
C ARG A 286 -28.41 16.74 11.40
N TYR A 287 -27.57 16.87 10.37
CA TYR A 287 -26.52 17.88 10.30
C TYR A 287 -27.11 19.29 10.24
N ARG A 288 -28.15 19.50 9.42
CA ARG A 288 -28.87 20.78 9.35
C ARG A 288 -29.46 21.18 10.70
N ASP A 289 -30.12 20.25 11.39
CA ASP A 289 -30.65 20.47 12.73
C ASP A 289 -29.56 20.84 13.74
N GLN A 290 -28.47 20.07 13.79
CA GLN A 290 -27.35 20.32 14.70
C GLN A 290 -26.67 21.67 14.42
N VAL A 291 -26.43 22.03 13.16
CA VAL A 291 -25.85 23.34 12.77
C VAL A 291 -26.81 24.50 13.07
N THR A 292 -28.12 24.29 12.92
CA THR A 292 -29.13 25.31 13.25
C THR A 292 -29.24 25.52 14.76
N GLN A 293 -29.16 24.45 15.56
CA GLN A 293 -29.07 24.52 17.02
C GLN A 293 -27.78 25.22 17.48
N LEU A 294 -26.64 24.89 16.87
CA LEU A 294 -25.35 25.55 17.11
C LEU A 294 -25.40 27.07 16.90
N ARG A 295 -26.05 27.53 15.81
CA ARG A 295 -26.22 28.95 15.51
C ARG A 295 -27.14 29.69 16.48
N THR A 296 -28.11 28.99 17.08
CA THR A 296 -29.12 29.59 17.96
C THR A 296 -28.76 29.49 19.45
N GLN A 297 -27.82 28.62 19.82
CA GLN A 297 -27.32 28.44 21.18
C GLN A 297 -25.79 28.63 21.23
N PRO A 298 -25.29 29.89 21.16
CA PRO A 298 -23.85 30.16 21.08
C PRO A 298 -23.08 29.85 22.37
N THR A 299 -23.77 29.68 23.51
CA THR A 299 -23.16 29.23 24.77
C THR A 299 -23.51 27.77 25.02
N ARG A 300 -22.55 26.87 24.81
CA ARG A 300 -22.65 25.45 25.13
C ARG A 300 -21.84 25.12 26.38
N ASP A 301 -22.25 24.07 27.10
CA ASP A 301 -21.40 23.47 28.12
C ASP A 301 -20.35 22.54 27.49
N ARG A 302 -19.30 22.23 28.26
CA ARG A 302 -18.17 21.41 27.81
C ARG A 302 -18.55 19.94 27.56
N GLU A 303 -19.64 19.45 28.14
CA GLU A 303 -20.09 18.05 27.95
C GLU A 303 -20.92 17.90 26.66
N ALA A 304 -21.71 18.90 26.28
CA ALA A 304 -22.43 18.92 25.00
C ALA A 304 -21.47 18.87 23.79
N ASP A 305 -20.37 19.61 23.85
CA ASP A 305 -19.32 19.57 22.82
C ASP A 305 -18.58 18.23 22.79
N LYS A 306 -18.31 17.63 23.96
CA LYS A 306 -17.70 16.30 24.09
C LYS A 306 -18.58 15.20 23.52
N LEU A 307 -19.87 15.19 23.89
CA LEU A 307 -20.85 14.23 23.37
C LEU A 307 -21.03 14.39 21.86
N GLY A 308 -21.09 15.62 21.36
CA GLY A 308 -21.14 15.91 19.92
C GLY A 308 -19.91 15.42 19.16
N PHE A 309 -18.70 15.67 19.70
CA PHE A 309 -17.46 15.14 19.12
C PHE A 309 -17.46 13.60 19.08
N ILE A 310 -17.82 12.94 20.18
CA ILE A 310 -17.91 11.47 20.26
C ILE A 310 -18.91 10.94 19.23
N GLU A 311 -20.09 11.55 19.10
CA GLU A 311 -21.09 11.17 18.10
C GLU A 311 -20.54 11.27 16.67
N MET A 312 -19.91 12.39 16.31
CA MET A 312 -19.36 12.60 14.97
C MET A 312 -18.19 11.66 14.65
N CYS A 313 -17.29 11.42 15.61
CA CYS A 313 -16.22 10.43 15.46
C CYS A 313 -16.78 9.01 15.26
N LYS A 314 -17.85 8.63 15.98
CA LYS A 314 -18.52 7.34 15.76
C LYS A 314 -19.21 7.28 14.39
N ILE A 315 -19.88 8.34 13.93
CA ILE A 315 -20.46 8.40 12.57
C ILE A 315 -19.36 8.18 11.51
N SER A 316 -18.24 8.88 11.62
CA SER A 316 -17.05 8.74 10.75
C SER A 316 -16.39 7.35 10.82
N LEU A 317 -16.34 6.74 12.01
CA LEU A 317 -15.84 5.37 12.21
C LEU A 317 -16.70 4.32 11.49
N TRP A 318 -18.03 4.45 11.59
CA TRP A 318 -18.99 3.49 11.02
C TRP A 318 -19.40 3.78 9.58
N GLY A 319 -18.92 4.87 8.96
CA GLY A 319 -19.08 5.12 7.51
C GLY A 319 -18.54 3.98 6.62
N ASN A 320 -17.65 3.14 7.15
CA ASN A 320 -17.11 1.93 6.52
C ASN A 320 -18.00 0.67 6.60
N HIS A 321 -19.11 0.76 7.34
CA HIS A 321 -19.95 -0.35 7.82
C HIS A 321 -21.38 -0.28 7.32
N ALA A 322 -21.78 0.87 6.76
CA ALA A 322 -22.97 0.95 5.97
C ALA A 322 -22.72 0.13 4.69
N GLU A 323 -23.09 -1.15 4.72
CA GLU A 323 -23.40 -1.91 3.51
C GLU A 323 -24.79 -1.46 3.06
N LEU A 324 -24.79 -0.44 2.21
CA LEU A 324 -25.93 0.44 1.94
C LEU A 324 -27.10 -0.24 1.21
N SER A 325 -26.98 -1.53 0.90
CA SER A 325 -28.06 -2.38 0.39
C SER A 325 -29.05 -2.83 1.48
N LEU A 326 -28.71 -2.70 2.77
CA LEU A 326 -29.53 -3.22 3.89
C LEU A 326 -30.25 -2.14 4.72
N LEU A 327 -29.89 -0.87 4.58
CA LEU A 327 -30.47 0.23 5.36
C LEU A 327 -31.51 0.98 4.51
N THR A 328 -32.77 0.57 4.60
CA THR A 328 -33.86 1.15 3.79
C THR A 328 -34.66 2.21 4.53
N THR A 329 -34.60 2.28 5.87
CA THR A 329 -35.31 3.26 6.68
C THR A 329 -34.39 3.98 7.71
N PRO A 330 -34.76 5.17 8.20
CA PRO A 330 -34.04 5.84 9.29
C PRO A 330 -34.00 5.01 10.59
N GLU A 331 -35.03 4.18 10.84
CA GLU A 331 -35.09 3.28 11.99
C GLU A 331 -34.02 2.18 11.89
N ASP A 332 -33.75 1.67 10.69
CA ASP A 332 -32.66 0.72 10.43
C ASP A 332 -31.29 1.36 10.64
N VAL A 333 -31.11 2.62 10.25
CA VAL A 333 -29.87 3.39 10.50
C VAL A 333 -29.61 3.51 12.01
N GLN A 334 -30.62 3.91 12.79
CA GLN A 334 -30.48 4.09 14.25
C GLN A 334 -30.27 2.74 14.98
N ARG A 335 -30.94 1.68 14.54
CA ARG A 335 -30.75 0.31 15.06
C ARG A 335 -29.35 -0.21 14.76
N SER A 336 -28.92 -0.10 13.51
CA SER A 336 -27.57 -0.48 13.05
C SER A 336 -26.48 0.21 13.86
N ARG A 337 -26.59 1.52 14.11
CA ARG A 337 -25.66 2.27 14.98
C ARG A 337 -25.60 1.69 16.41
N SER A 338 -26.75 1.40 17.00
CA SER A 338 -26.86 0.86 18.37
C SER A 338 -26.31 -0.58 18.49
N GLU A 339 -26.31 -1.34 17.40
CA GLU A 339 -25.66 -2.66 17.32
C GLU A 339 -24.16 -2.54 17.01
N ALA A 340 -23.77 -1.57 16.19
CA ALA A 340 -22.39 -1.27 15.85
C ALA A 340 -21.56 -0.87 17.09
N GLU A 341 -22.08 -0.03 17.98
CA GLU A 341 -21.37 0.35 19.22
C GLU A 341 -20.93 -0.84 20.09
N LYS A 342 -21.62 -1.98 20.02
CA LYS A 342 -21.25 -3.23 20.73
C LYS A 342 -20.02 -3.94 20.14
N HIS A 343 -19.53 -3.47 19.00
CA HIS A 343 -18.41 -4.03 18.25
C HIS A 343 -17.18 -3.10 18.24
N ILE A 344 -17.18 -2.04 19.06
CA ILE A 344 -15.97 -1.26 19.37
C ILE A 344 -15.16 -2.03 20.41
N LEU A 345 -13.94 -2.44 20.07
CA LEU A 345 -13.04 -3.19 20.97
C LEU A 345 -12.14 -2.27 21.81
N VAL A 346 -11.84 -1.07 21.30
CA VAL A 346 -11.07 0.00 21.96
C VAL A 346 -11.76 1.32 21.64
N ASP A 347 -12.13 2.12 22.64
CA ASP A 347 -12.86 3.39 22.47
C ASP A 347 -12.16 4.55 23.22
N ASP A 348 -11.04 5.02 22.66
CA ASP A 348 -10.28 6.14 23.21
C ASP A 348 -10.82 7.52 22.76
N ILE A 349 -11.98 7.58 22.08
CA ILE A 349 -12.51 8.83 21.51
C ILE A 349 -12.72 9.90 22.60
N ALA A 350 -13.14 9.49 23.79
CA ALA A 350 -13.28 10.37 24.95
C ALA A 350 -11.93 10.88 25.50
N ALA A 351 -10.87 10.06 25.44
CA ALA A 351 -9.52 10.46 25.82
C ALA A 351 -8.92 11.44 24.80
N ALA A 352 -9.10 11.15 23.50
CA ALA A 352 -8.74 12.05 22.41
C ALA A 352 -9.42 13.42 22.55
N TYR A 353 -10.73 13.46 22.88
CA TYR A 353 -11.42 14.72 23.15
C TYR A 353 -10.86 15.45 24.36
N ALA A 354 -10.57 14.75 25.47
CA ALA A 354 -10.02 15.39 26.67
C ALA A 354 -8.66 16.06 26.38
N ARG A 355 -7.80 15.41 25.58
CA ARG A 355 -6.55 16.01 25.11
C ARG A 355 -6.78 17.17 24.14
N PHE A 356 -7.66 17.00 23.15
CA PHE A 356 -8.00 18.05 22.19
C PHE A 356 -8.61 19.29 22.86
N GLN A 357 -9.42 19.12 23.91
CA GLN A 357 -9.93 20.22 24.72
C GLN A 357 -8.80 20.95 25.47
N HIS A 358 -7.82 20.22 26.00
CA HIS A 358 -6.65 20.82 26.64
C HIS A 358 -5.79 21.60 25.64
N THR A 359 -5.53 21.08 24.43
CA THR A 359 -4.76 21.82 23.40
C THR A 359 -5.53 23.01 22.83
N ARG A 360 -6.87 23.02 22.87
CA ARG A 360 -7.70 24.20 22.57
C ARG A 360 -7.66 25.27 23.66
N ASP A 361 -7.66 24.87 24.94
CA ASP A 361 -7.51 25.79 26.07
C ASP A 361 -6.08 26.38 26.15
N PHE A 362 -5.07 25.69 25.59
CA PHE A 362 -3.68 26.14 25.47
C PHE A 362 -3.16 26.02 24.01
N PRO A 363 -3.57 26.94 23.11
CA PRO A 363 -3.31 26.83 21.68
C PRO A 363 -1.82 26.71 21.34
N ARG A 364 -1.50 25.78 20.42
CA ARG A 364 -0.13 25.61 19.89
C ARG A 364 0.29 26.78 19.01
N GLN A 365 -0.67 27.41 18.33
CA GLN A 365 -0.43 28.46 17.34
C GLN A 365 -0.62 29.88 17.93
N PRO A 366 0.34 30.83 17.72
CA PRO A 366 0.23 32.20 18.24
C PRO A 366 -0.96 33.02 17.71
N ASN A 367 -1.54 32.62 16.58
CA ASN A 367 -2.72 33.25 15.98
C ASN A 367 -4.06 32.76 16.58
N GLY A 368 -4.03 31.76 17.48
CA GLY A 368 -5.23 31.14 18.05
C GLY A 368 -5.94 30.15 17.12
N GLU A 369 -5.29 29.72 16.04
CA GLU A 369 -5.83 28.75 15.08
C GLU A 369 -5.84 27.33 15.68
N ILE A 370 -6.99 26.67 15.59
CA ILE A 370 -7.19 25.27 15.99
C ILE A 370 -7.30 24.45 14.72
N LEU A 371 -6.20 23.79 14.37
CA LEU A 371 -6.06 22.92 13.21
C LEU A 371 -6.39 21.47 13.57
N VAL A 372 -7.28 20.84 12.80
CA VAL A 372 -7.53 19.39 12.83
C VAL A 372 -7.22 18.78 11.47
N ASP A 373 -6.42 17.72 11.44
CA ASP A 373 -6.07 17.00 10.23
C ASP A 373 -6.90 15.70 10.13
N ILE A 374 -7.40 15.37 8.94
CA ILE A 374 -8.08 14.10 8.67
C ILE A 374 -7.39 13.41 7.49
N VAL A 375 -6.69 12.31 7.78
CA VAL A 375 -6.07 11.44 6.78
C VAL A 375 -7.12 10.48 6.23
N LEU A 376 -7.57 10.77 5.02
CA LEU A 376 -8.73 10.13 4.41
C LEU A 376 -8.45 8.69 4.00
N ASN A 377 -9.53 7.91 4.01
CA ASN A 377 -9.57 6.53 3.53
C ASN A 377 -10.34 6.48 2.21
N LYS A 378 -11.62 6.07 2.22
CA LYS A 378 -12.43 5.91 1.01
C LYS A 378 -13.21 7.16 0.60
N ALA A 379 -13.51 7.22 -0.70
CA ALA A 379 -14.51 8.08 -1.31
C ALA A 379 -15.96 7.65 -0.93
N GLY A 380 -16.94 8.32 -1.53
CA GLY A 380 -18.35 7.95 -1.41
C GLY A 380 -18.91 8.23 -0.01
N PHE A 381 -19.64 7.27 0.57
CA PHE A 381 -20.30 7.47 1.88
C PHE A 381 -19.32 7.65 3.05
N GLU A 382 -18.15 6.99 3.03
CA GLU A 382 -17.14 7.22 4.09
C GLU A 382 -16.64 8.68 4.05
N LEU A 383 -16.28 9.19 2.86
CA LEU A 383 -15.92 10.59 2.66
C LEU A 383 -17.05 11.54 3.08
N TYR A 384 -18.31 11.21 2.80
CA TYR A 384 -19.45 11.99 3.27
C TYR A 384 -19.51 12.05 4.81
N THR A 385 -19.33 10.92 5.51
CA THR A 385 -19.28 10.92 6.99
C THR A 385 -18.08 11.67 7.57
N ASP A 386 -16.94 11.69 6.85
CA ASP A 386 -15.76 12.45 7.24
C ASP A 386 -15.98 13.97 7.05
N LEU A 387 -16.75 14.37 6.04
CA LEU A 387 -17.17 15.77 5.83
C LEU A 387 -18.24 16.21 6.83
N ILE A 388 -19.13 15.32 7.27
CA ILE A 388 -20.07 15.58 8.38
C ILE A 388 -19.29 15.88 9.67
N LEU A 389 -18.27 15.08 9.99
CA LEU A 389 -17.35 15.35 11.11
C LEU A 389 -16.61 16.69 10.93
N ALA A 390 -15.97 16.92 9.78
CA ALA A 390 -15.23 18.16 9.50
C ALA A 390 -16.12 19.40 9.58
N GLY A 391 -17.30 19.36 8.96
CA GLY A 391 -18.29 20.43 8.98
C GLY A 391 -18.85 20.70 10.38
N TYR A 392 -19.04 19.65 11.19
CA TYR A 392 -19.43 19.80 12.59
C TYR A 392 -18.34 20.49 13.41
N LEU A 393 -17.08 20.06 13.28
CA LEU A 393 -15.94 20.65 14.00
C LEU A 393 -15.82 22.16 13.71
N LEU A 394 -16.00 22.56 12.45
CA LEU A 394 -16.00 23.98 12.04
C LEU A 394 -17.26 24.73 12.52
N SER A 395 -18.44 24.14 12.40
CA SER A 395 -19.72 24.77 12.79
C SER A 395 -19.84 24.96 14.30
N ALA A 396 -19.27 24.05 15.09
CA ALA A 396 -19.23 24.10 16.55
C ALA A 396 -18.08 24.97 17.11
N GLY A 397 -17.21 25.51 16.27
CA GLY A 397 -16.00 26.22 16.72
C GLY A 397 -15.02 25.31 17.48
N LEU A 398 -15.10 23.99 17.28
CA LEU A 398 -14.15 23.02 17.81
C LEU A 398 -12.83 23.11 17.06
N ALA A 399 -12.87 23.33 15.75
CA ALA A 399 -11.73 23.67 14.91
C ALA A 399 -11.97 25.02 14.21
N THR A 400 -10.91 25.75 13.92
CA THR A 400 -10.96 26.91 12.99
C THR A 400 -10.68 26.48 11.56
N THR A 401 -9.83 25.45 11.41
CA THR A 401 -9.35 24.92 10.13
C THR A 401 -9.34 23.40 10.19
N VAL A 402 -9.91 22.74 9.18
CA VAL A 402 -9.82 21.29 8.98
C VAL A 402 -9.08 21.01 7.67
N VAL A 403 -7.99 20.26 7.74
CA VAL A 403 -7.20 19.83 6.57
C VAL A 403 -7.49 18.37 6.27
N LEU A 404 -8.04 18.13 5.08
CA LEU A 404 -8.30 16.80 4.54
C LEU A 404 -7.11 16.35 3.69
N HIS A 405 -6.58 15.16 3.97
CA HIS A 405 -5.45 14.57 3.24
C HIS A 405 -5.93 13.39 2.37
N PRO A 406 -6.38 13.64 1.12
CA PRO A 406 -6.72 12.60 0.16
C PRO A 406 -5.45 11.94 -0.44
N LYS A 407 -5.65 10.83 -1.14
CA LYS A 407 -4.60 10.19 -1.95
C LYS A 407 -4.32 11.02 -3.22
N SER A 408 -3.11 10.92 -3.77
CA SER A 408 -2.68 11.69 -4.95
C SER A 408 -2.89 10.98 -6.30
N ILE A 409 -3.23 9.68 -6.29
CA ILE A 409 -3.49 8.83 -7.46
C ILE A 409 -4.58 7.80 -7.10
N PRO A 410 -5.32 7.23 -8.06
CA PRO A 410 -6.22 6.10 -7.82
C PRO A 410 -5.51 5.00 -7.03
N TRP A 411 -6.06 4.65 -5.86
CA TRP A 411 -5.38 3.85 -4.84
C TRP A 411 -6.38 2.94 -4.13
N PHE A 412 -6.01 1.67 -3.89
CA PHE A 412 -6.84 0.68 -3.20
C PHE A 412 -8.32 0.61 -3.66
N VAL A 413 -8.56 0.85 -4.96
CA VAL A 413 -9.88 0.96 -5.62
C VAL A 413 -10.69 2.17 -5.13
N TRP A 414 -10.94 2.25 -3.83
CA TRP A 414 -11.96 3.11 -3.24
C TRP A 414 -11.41 4.39 -2.60
N ASP A 415 -10.09 4.56 -2.51
CA ASP A 415 -9.53 5.67 -1.73
C ASP A 415 -9.88 7.04 -2.32
N ALA A 416 -10.15 8.00 -1.43
CA ALA A 416 -10.56 9.36 -1.78
C ALA A 416 -9.44 10.15 -2.46
N LEU A 417 -9.76 10.71 -3.63
CA LEU A 417 -9.01 11.69 -4.38
C LEU A 417 -9.62 13.10 -4.21
N PRO A 418 -8.89 14.18 -4.54
CA PRO A 418 -9.47 15.52 -4.65
C PRO A 418 -10.72 15.57 -5.53
N SER A 419 -10.71 14.86 -6.66
CA SER A 419 -11.85 14.77 -7.60
C SER A 419 -13.08 14.08 -7.01
N ASP A 420 -12.90 13.18 -6.03
CA ASP A 420 -14.04 12.51 -5.37
C ASP A 420 -14.80 13.46 -4.44
N LEU A 421 -14.10 14.44 -3.83
CA LEU A 421 -14.76 15.51 -3.08
C LEU A 421 -15.56 16.41 -4.01
N ASP A 422 -14.99 16.81 -5.15
CA ASP A 422 -15.66 17.69 -6.10
C ASP A 422 -16.88 16.99 -6.74
N ALA A 423 -16.80 15.68 -7.03
CA ALA A 423 -17.93 14.88 -7.50
C ALA A 423 -19.03 14.73 -6.42
N LEU A 424 -18.66 14.53 -5.15
CA LEU A 424 -19.59 14.47 -4.04
C LEU A 424 -20.30 15.81 -3.83
N LEU A 425 -19.58 16.93 -3.86
CA LEU A 425 -20.18 18.27 -3.75
C LEU A 425 -21.08 18.60 -4.93
N ALA A 426 -20.72 18.20 -6.16
CA ALA A 426 -21.61 18.33 -7.31
C ALA A 426 -22.92 17.53 -7.16
N ALA A 427 -22.85 16.33 -6.56
CA ALA A 427 -24.04 15.53 -6.23
C ALA A 427 -24.93 16.21 -5.17
N LEU A 428 -24.35 16.89 -4.18
CA LEU A 428 -25.10 17.66 -3.17
C LEU A 428 -25.62 19.02 -3.70
N ALA A 429 -24.95 19.62 -4.68
CA ALA A 429 -25.36 20.89 -5.31
C ALA A 429 -26.57 20.74 -6.24
N ALA A 430 -26.80 19.54 -6.78
CA ALA A 430 -27.90 19.23 -7.68
C ALA A 430 -28.55 17.88 -7.30
N PRO A 431 -29.09 17.75 -6.07
CA PRO A 431 -29.41 16.45 -5.49
C PRO A 431 -30.55 15.73 -6.23
N ARG A 432 -31.52 16.49 -6.77
CA ARG A 432 -32.56 15.94 -7.65
C ARG A 432 -31.97 15.40 -8.95
N HIS A 433 -31.14 16.20 -9.65
CA HIS A 433 -30.49 15.73 -10.87
C HIS A 433 -29.62 14.50 -10.60
N PHE A 434 -28.92 14.46 -9.46
CA PHE A 434 -28.17 13.28 -9.05
C PHE A 434 -29.10 12.07 -8.86
N TYR A 435 -30.01 12.09 -7.89
CA TYR A 435 -30.80 10.90 -7.50
C TYR A 435 -31.95 10.52 -8.46
N GLU A 436 -32.49 11.46 -9.25
CA GLU A 436 -33.67 11.24 -10.11
C GLU A 436 -33.30 10.93 -11.56
N THR A 437 -32.06 11.25 -12.00
CA THR A 437 -31.56 10.82 -13.33
C THR A 437 -31.25 9.32 -13.31
N PRO A 438 -31.84 8.49 -14.19
CA PRO A 438 -31.55 7.06 -14.24
C PRO A 438 -30.13 6.77 -14.74
N THR A 439 -29.39 5.96 -14.00
CA THR A 439 -28.11 5.37 -14.44
C THR A 439 -28.33 4.34 -15.56
N ASP A 440 -27.30 4.04 -16.33
CA ASP A 440 -27.35 3.09 -17.46
C ASP A 440 -27.91 1.71 -17.06
N GLU A 441 -27.62 1.25 -15.83
CA GLU A 441 -28.18 0.02 -15.26
C GLU A 441 -29.66 0.13 -14.90
N GLU A 442 -30.09 1.25 -14.30
CA GLU A 442 -31.48 1.50 -13.91
C GLU A 442 -32.40 1.63 -15.14
N GLN A 443 -31.89 2.25 -16.22
CA GLN A 443 -32.60 2.35 -17.51
C GLN A 443 -32.95 0.97 -18.09
N GLY A 444 -32.08 -0.02 -17.93
CA GLY A 444 -32.32 -1.40 -18.38
C GLY A 444 -33.30 -2.21 -17.52
N GLN A 445 -33.57 -1.78 -16.28
CA GLN A 445 -34.38 -2.55 -15.31
C GLN A 445 -35.82 -2.03 -15.16
N GLY A 446 -36.15 -0.84 -15.68
CA GLY A 446 -37.52 -0.30 -15.65
C GLY A 446 -38.06 0.01 -14.24
N LEU A 447 -37.17 0.10 -13.24
CA LEU A 447 -37.53 0.46 -11.87
C LEU A 447 -37.76 1.97 -11.77
N GLY A 448 -38.94 2.36 -11.27
CA GLY A 448 -39.24 3.76 -10.99
C GLY A 448 -38.45 4.26 -9.79
N LEU A 449 -37.56 5.24 -10.02
CA LEU A 449 -36.87 5.95 -8.95
C LEU A 449 -37.87 6.85 -8.21
N ALA A 450 -37.97 6.71 -6.88
CA ALA A 450 -38.74 7.65 -6.07
C ALA A 450 -38.02 9.01 -6.09
N GLY A 451 -38.75 10.11 -6.39
CA GLY A 451 -38.20 11.47 -6.32
C GLY A 451 -37.73 11.85 -4.93
N LEU A 452 -36.96 12.93 -4.79
CA LEU A 452 -36.70 13.55 -3.50
C LEU A 452 -37.90 14.41 -3.07
N THR A 453 -38.21 14.41 -1.78
CA THR A 453 -39.09 15.44 -1.19
C THR A 453 -38.40 16.80 -1.20
N ASP A 454 -39.19 17.87 -1.03
CA ASP A 454 -38.64 19.24 -0.96
C ASP A 454 -37.77 19.47 0.29
N GLU A 455 -38.05 18.75 1.38
CA GLU A 455 -37.28 18.75 2.62
C GLU A 455 -35.92 18.05 2.42
N GLU A 456 -35.94 16.81 1.92
CA GLU A 456 -34.73 16.04 1.56
C GLU A 456 -33.80 16.79 0.58
N GLY A 457 -34.37 17.48 -0.42
CA GLY A 457 -33.61 18.32 -1.33
C GLY A 457 -32.96 19.51 -0.62
N GLY A 458 -33.74 20.25 0.18
CA GLY A 458 -33.27 21.41 0.92
C GLY A 458 -32.22 21.10 2.00
N ASP A 459 -32.24 19.89 2.57
CA ASP A 459 -31.22 19.44 3.52
C ASP A 459 -29.87 19.18 2.84
N LEU A 460 -29.87 18.53 1.67
CA LEU A 460 -28.66 18.30 0.89
C LEU A 460 -28.07 19.61 0.33
N GLU A 461 -28.94 20.53 -0.13
CA GLU A 461 -28.55 21.87 -0.56
C GLU A 461 -27.93 22.67 0.60
N PHE A 462 -28.50 22.61 1.81
CA PHE A 462 -27.92 23.24 3.01
C PHE A 462 -26.52 22.70 3.35
N VAL A 463 -26.33 21.37 3.28
CA VAL A 463 -25.01 20.74 3.50
C VAL A 463 -24.00 21.22 2.46
N PHE A 464 -24.40 21.29 1.18
CA PHE A 464 -23.56 21.81 0.10
C PHE A 464 -23.16 23.28 0.32
N GLU A 465 -24.12 24.14 0.68
CA GLU A 465 -23.86 25.57 0.96
C GLU A 465 -22.86 25.74 2.10
N GLU A 466 -23.03 25.01 3.22
CA GLU A 466 -22.14 25.09 4.38
C GLU A 466 -20.72 24.65 4.06
N TRP A 467 -20.53 23.52 3.39
CA TRP A 467 -19.20 23.01 3.08
C TRP A 467 -18.51 23.85 1.99
N SER A 468 -19.27 24.36 1.02
CA SER A 468 -18.77 25.29 0.01
C SER A 468 -18.33 26.61 0.64
N ARG A 469 -19.10 27.12 1.62
CA ARG A 469 -18.72 28.29 2.42
C ARG A 469 -17.43 28.05 3.19
N PHE A 470 -17.26 26.90 3.87
CA PHE A 470 -16.01 26.58 4.56
C PHE A 470 -14.81 26.44 3.61
N ARG A 471 -14.99 25.89 2.40
CA ARG A 471 -13.92 25.88 1.37
C ARG A 471 -13.57 27.29 0.91
N ALA A 472 -14.56 28.14 0.64
CA ALA A 472 -14.37 29.52 0.20
C ALA A 472 -13.73 30.43 1.28
N GLU A 473 -14.06 30.20 2.55
CA GLU A 473 -13.44 30.86 3.71
C GLU A 473 -12.04 30.32 4.06
N GLY A 474 -11.54 29.29 3.36
CA GLY A 474 -10.23 28.65 3.62
C GLY A 474 -10.19 27.75 4.86
N LYS A 475 -11.34 27.43 5.45
CA LYS A 475 -11.49 26.64 6.67
C LYS A 475 -11.54 25.14 6.43
N LEU A 476 -11.97 24.71 5.24
CA LEU A 476 -11.94 23.31 4.81
C LEU A 476 -10.98 23.17 3.62
N VAL A 477 -9.81 22.59 3.88
CA VAL A 477 -8.66 22.59 2.96
C VAL A 477 -8.34 21.18 2.49
N LEU A 478 -8.05 20.98 1.21
CA LEU A 478 -7.49 19.73 0.68
C LEU A 478 -5.96 19.82 0.58
N ARG A 479 -5.26 18.78 1.04
CA ARG A 479 -3.79 18.65 0.92
C ARG A 479 -3.39 17.23 0.48
N PRO A 480 -3.51 16.89 -0.81
CA PRO A 480 -2.96 15.63 -1.33
C PRO A 480 -1.44 15.62 -1.21
N ASP A 481 -0.88 14.49 -0.78
CA ASP A 481 0.56 14.22 -0.79
C ASP A 481 0.84 12.81 -1.30
N ARG A 482 2.00 12.61 -1.95
CA ARG A 482 2.44 11.31 -2.46
C ARG A 482 2.70 10.30 -1.35
N VAL A 483 3.07 10.74 -0.15
CA VAL A 483 3.41 9.87 0.98
C VAL A 483 2.23 8.98 1.42
N TRP A 484 1.00 9.47 1.29
CA TRP A 484 -0.21 8.69 1.55
C TRP A 484 -0.36 7.50 0.58
N THR A 485 0.16 7.63 -0.63
CA THR A 485 0.26 6.58 -1.67
C THR A 485 1.63 5.88 -1.72
N GLY A 486 2.52 6.16 -0.76
CA GLY A 486 3.79 5.43 -0.62
C GLY A 486 3.56 3.98 -0.17
N PRO A 487 4.49 3.05 -0.47
CA PRO A 487 4.41 1.66 0.01
C PRO A 487 4.85 1.50 1.47
N GLY A 488 5.49 2.51 2.06
CA GLY A 488 5.99 2.48 3.44
C GLY A 488 4.91 2.63 4.51
N CYS A 489 5.23 2.16 5.71
CA CYS A 489 4.54 2.51 6.95
C CYS A 489 4.80 3.98 7.33
N TYR A 490 3.95 4.55 8.17
CA TYR A 490 4.04 5.96 8.57
C TYR A 490 5.20 6.26 9.53
N TRP A 491 5.90 5.24 10.06
CA TRP A 491 7.18 5.44 10.75
C TRP A 491 8.24 6.09 9.85
N ARG A 492 8.05 6.07 8.53
CA ARG A 492 8.94 6.72 7.57
C ARG A 492 8.62 8.20 7.35
N LEU A 493 7.48 8.72 7.81
CA LEU A 493 7.08 10.12 7.58
C LEU A 493 8.17 11.11 8.03
N CYS A 494 8.80 10.85 9.18
CA CYS A 494 9.85 11.71 9.75
C CYS A 494 11.13 11.81 8.89
N VAL A 495 11.30 10.94 7.88
CA VAL A 495 12.46 10.93 6.98
C VAL A 495 12.05 11.17 5.52
N GLU A 496 10.95 10.58 5.05
CA GLU A 496 10.48 10.65 3.67
C GLU A 496 9.59 11.89 3.42
N ALA A 497 8.97 12.47 4.46
CA ALA A 497 8.01 13.58 4.34
C ALA A 497 8.02 14.50 5.58
N GLY A 498 9.19 15.01 5.98
CA GLY A 498 9.36 15.83 7.19
C GLY A 498 8.38 17.01 7.30
N SER A 499 8.09 17.71 6.19
CA SER A 499 7.11 18.81 6.16
C SER A 499 5.66 18.39 6.44
N VAL A 500 5.31 17.13 6.18
CA VAL A 500 4.00 16.58 6.57
C VAL A 500 3.97 16.33 8.08
N VAL A 501 5.05 15.80 8.66
CA VAL A 501 5.19 15.62 10.12
C VAL A 501 5.15 16.94 10.85
N GLU A 502 5.92 17.94 10.39
CA GLU A 502 5.90 19.30 10.94
C GLU A 502 4.48 19.87 10.97
N SER A 503 3.73 19.76 9.86
CA SER A 503 2.34 20.23 9.82
C SER A 503 1.39 19.45 10.74
N LEU A 504 1.64 18.16 11.00
CA LEU A 504 0.82 17.35 11.92
C LEU A 504 1.17 17.65 13.39
N CYS A 505 2.43 18.01 13.68
CA CYS A 505 2.85 18.50 14.99
C CYS A 505 2.29 19.91 15.28
N ASP A 506 2.15 20.75 14.26
CA ASP A 506 1.48 22.06 14.34
C ASP A 506 -0.04 21.94 14.55
N GLY A 507 -0.62 20.77 14.23
CA GLY A 507 -2.01 20.41 14.45
C GLY A 507 -2.37 20.16 15.92
N HIS A 508 -3.66 20.25 16.23
CA HIS A 508 -4.21 20.01 17.57
C HIS A 508 -4.81 18.59 17.74
N LEU A 509 -5.15 17.94 16.62
CA LEU A 509 -5.58 16.54 16.54
C LEU A 509 -5.42 16.04 15.09
N ALA A 510 -4.83 14.86 14.91
CA ALA A 510 -4.73 14.17 13.61
C ALA A 510 -5.55 12.88 13.61
N ILE A 511 -6.59 12.82 12.78
CA ILE A 511 -7.54 11.71 12.67
C ILE A 511 -7.18 10.84 11.47
N PHE A 512 -6.80 9.58 11.70
CA PHE A 512 -6.44 8.61 10.66
C PHE A 512 -7.57 7.61 10.43
N LYS A 513 -8.21 7.69 9.26
CA LYS A 513 -9.38 6.86 8.93
C LYS A 513 -9.00 5.48 8.38
N GLY A 514 -9.70 4.45 8.80
CA GLY A 514 -9.76 3.15 8.11
C GLY A 514 -8.53 2.24 8.25
N ASP A 515 -8.68 1.03 7.70
CA ASP A 515 -7.77 -0.09 7.93
C ASP A 515 -6.37 0.13 7.35
N LEU A 516 -6.25 0.64 6.11
CA LEU A 516 -4.95 0.86 5.47
C LEU A 516 -4.10 1.90 6.22
N ASN A 517 -4.72 2.98 6.69
CA ASN A 517 -4.02 3.99 7.47
C ASN A 517 -3.56 3.42 8.83
N TYR A 518 -4.40 2.62 9.52
CA TYR A 518 -3.97 1.94 10.74
C TYR A 518 -2.83 0.95 10.51
N ARG A 519 -2.92 0.10 9.47
CA ARG A 519 -1.83 -0.81 9.09
C ARG A 519 -0.53 -0.05 8.87
N LYS A 520 -0.57 1.08 8.17
CA LYS A 520 0.59 1.97 8.02
C LYS A 520 1.05 2.61 9.33
N LEU A 521 0.14 2.99 10.23
CA LEU A 521 0.49 3.50 11.56
C LEU A 521 1.26 2.48 12.39
N VAL A 522 0.79 1.22 12.44
CA VAL A 522 1.38 0.15 13.28
C VAL A 522 2.39 -0.74 12.55
N GLY A 523 2.86 -0.32 11.36
CA GLY A 523 3.87 -1.03 10.58
C GLY A 523 3.43 -2.35 9.93
N ASP A 524 2.13 -2.67 9.97
CA ASP A 524 1.54 -3.92 9.45
C ASP A 524 2.19 -5.18 10.06
N VAL A 525 2.61 -5.06 11.32
CA VAL A 525 3.36 -6.08 12.07
C VAL A 525 2.38 -7.06 12.74
N ALA A 526 2.77 -8.33 12.84
CA ALA A 526 2.06 -9.34 13.62
C ALA A 526 2.34 -9.17 15.13
N TRP A 527 1.87 -8.06 15.69
CA TRP A 527 1.98 -7.73 17.11
C TRP A 527 1.23 -8.74 18.00
N ASP A 528 1.65 -8.77 19.26
CA ASP A 528 0.79 -9.18 20.37
C ASP A 528 -0.45 -8.25 20.40
N PRO A 529 -1.70 -8.77 20.45
CA PRO A 529 -2.90 -7.94 20.51
C PRO A 529 -2.93 -6.94 21.67
N THR A 530 -2.26 -7.24 22.79
CA THR A 530 -2.25 -6.39 23.98
C THR A 530 -1.14 -5.32 23.94
N MET A 531 -0.36 -5.27 22.85
CA MET A 531 0.68 -4.26 22.63
C MET A 531 0.07 -2.85 22.72
N PRO A 532 0.56 -1.92 23.56
CA PRO A 532 0.03 -0.56 23.60
C PRO A 532 0.10 0.15 22.23
N PHE A 533 -0.96 0.88 21.86
CA PHE A 533 -1.03 1.57 20.57
C PHE A 533 0.05 2.65 20.41
N GLU A 534 0.31 3.42 21.47
CA GLU A 534 1.34 4.48 21.52
C GLU A 534 2.74 3.96 21.17
N ASP A 535 3.09 2.77 21.65
CA ASP A 535 4.35 2.09 21.30
C ASP A 535 4.31 1.50 19.89
N ALA A 536 3.17 0.92 19.48
CA ALA A 536 3.01 0.25 18.19
C ALA A 536 3.09 1.22 17.00
N ILE A 537 2.79 2.51 17.19
CA ILE A 537 2.98 3.56 16.17
C ILE A 537 4.42 4.11 16.11
N GLY A 538 5.33 3.57 16.92
CA GLY A 538 6.77 3.76 16.80
C GLY A 538 7.20 5.22 16.92
N VAL A 539 7.85 5.76 15.89
CA VAL A 539 8.33 7.16 15.89
C VAL A 539 7.22 8.19 15.80
N LEU A 540 5.95 7.79 15.66
CA LEU A 540 4.79 8.68 15.72
C LEU A 540 4.10 8.67 17.09
N GLY A 541 4.64 7.96 18.08
CA GLY A 541 4.14 7.94 19.46
C GLY A 541 4.27 9.29 20.18
N PRO A 542 3.91 9.36 21.47
CA PRO A 542 3.80 10.59 22.27
C PRO A 542 4.97 11.58 22.11
N GLY A 543 6.20 11.07 22.08
CA GLY A 543 7.42 11.89 21.95
C GLY A 543 7.59 12.64 20.62
N GLN A 544 6.77 12.39 19.60
CA GLN A 544 6.80 13.10 18.32
C GLN A 544 5.98 14.40 18.34
N GLY A 545 5.10 14.59 19.35
CA GLY A 545 4.28 15.79 19.47
C GLY A 545 2.96 15.77 18.70
N ILE A 546 2.60 14.65 18.04
CA ILE A 546 1.32 14.52 17.33
C ILE A 546 0.28 13.92 18.28
N ASP A 547 -0.84 14.62 18.49
CA ASP A 547 -2.02 14.06 19.15
C ASP A 547 -2.85 13.30 18.09
N LEU A 548 -2.82 11.96 18.13
CA LEU A 548 -3.26 11.09 17.03
C LEU A 548 -4.42 10.19 17.43
N LEU A 549 -5.51 10.21 16.66
CA LEU A 549 -6.67 9.32 16.81
C LEU A 549 -6.83 8.47 15.55
N SER A 550 -6.73 7.14 15.64
CA SER A 550 -7.06 6.25 14.52
C SER A 550 -8.48 5.71 14.66
N LEU A 551 -9.32 5.92 13.64
CA LEU A 551 -10.70 5.43 13.57
C LEU A 551 -10.79 4.30 12.53
N ARG A 552 -10.72 3.05 12.99
CA ARG A 552 -10.62 1.87 12.13
C ARG A 552 -11.80 0.90 12.27
N THR A 553 -12.34 0.48 11.14
CA THR A 553 -12.98 -0.85 11.00
C THR A 553 -11.91 -1.89 10.66
N CYS A 554 -11.87 -2.99 11.41
CA CYS A 554 -10.87 -4.04 11.27
C CYS A 554 -11.11 -4.85 10.00
N LYS A 555 -10.18 -4.76 9.05
CA LYS A 555 -10.20 -5.45 7.74
C LYS A 555 -8.86 -6.15 7.45
N SER A 556 -8.10 -6.50 8.50
CA SER A 556 -6.78 -7.16 8.44
C SER A 556 -6.34 -7.77 9.79
N ASP A 557 -5.41 -8.74 9.75
CA ASP A 557 -4.92 -9.51 10.93
C ASP A 557 -4.30 -8.67 12.06
N VAL A 558 -3.73 -7.50 11.74
CA VAL A 558 -3.03 -6.68 12.73
C VAL A 558 -4.03 -6.00 13.65
N VAL A 559 -3.81 -6.07 14.96
CA VAL A 559 -4.53 -5.33 15.98
C VAL A 559 -3.60 -5.15 17.18
N VAL A 560 -3.78 -4.06 17.91
CA VAL A 560 -3.01 -3.67 19.10
C VAL A 560 -3.97 -2.97 20.08
N GLY A 561 -3.58 -2.83 21.35
CA GLY A 561 -4.37 -2.17 22.39
C GLY A 561 -5.56 -2.95 22.94
N LEU A 562 -5.67 -4.26 22.67
CA LEU A 562 -6.74 -5.09 23.24
C LEU A 562 -6.47 -5.46 24.70
N GLU A 563 -7.53 -5.65 25.46
CA GLU A 563 -7.46 -6.24 26.81
C GLU A 563 -6.95 -7.70 26.75
N PRO A 564 -6.17 -8.17 27.76
CA PRO A 564 -5.69 -9.55 27.81
C PRO A 564 -6.82 -10.58 27.77
N GLY A 565 -6.74 -11.53 26.83
CA GLY A 565 -7.75 -12.57 26.61
C GLY A 565 -8.84 -12.20 25.59
N GLU A 566 -8.88 -10.97 25.09
CA GLU A 566 -9.93 -10.52 24.16
C GLU A 566 -9.75 -11.11 22.75
N ASP A 567 -8.51 -11.24 22.24
CA ASP A 567 -8.24 -11.92 20.96
C ASP A 567 -8.59 -13.41 21.05
N GLU A 568 -8.30 -14.08 22.17
CA GLU A 568 -8.70 -15.46 22.44
C GLU A 568 -10.23 -15.61 22.47
N ARG A 569 -10.92 -14.69 23.16
CA ARG A 569 -12.39 -14.66 23.22
C ARG A 569 -12.99 -14.50 21.82
N LEU A 570 -12.47 -13.56 21.03
CA LEU A 570 -12.93 -13.28 19.68
C LEU A 570 -12.63 -14.43 18.71
N LYS A 571 -11.44 -15.04 18.79
CA LYS A 571 -11.10 -16.27 18.03
C LYS A 571 -12.02 -17.43 18.37
N GLY A 572 -12.41 -17.58 19.64
CA GLY A 572 -13.33 -18.62 20.11
C GLY A 572 -14.78 -18.46 19.66
N MET A 573 -15.16 -17.32 19.07
CA MET A 573 -16.51 -17.12 18.51
C MET A 573 -16.70 -17.89 17.19
N GLU A 574 -17.96 -18.15 16.84
CA GLU A 574 -18.31 -18.65 15.50
C GLU A 574 -17.82 -17.68 14.42
N GLY A 575 -17.07 -18.20 13.43
CA GLY A 575 -16.38 -17.39 12.42
C GLY A 575 -15.14 -16.63 12.91
N GLY A 576 -14.79 -16.70 14.20
CA GLY A 576 -13.72 -15.92 14.81
C GLY A 576 -12.29 -16.37 14.49
N GLY A 577 -12.10 -17.68 14.30
CA GLY A 577 -10.81 -18.30 13.99
C GLY A 577 -10.70 -19.74 14.47
N GLY A 578 -11.17 -19.99 15.70
CA GLY A 578 -11.22 -21.30 16.35
C GLY A 578 -9.93 -22.10 16.20
N ASP A 579 -10.07 -23.34 15.78
CA ASP A 579 -8.99 -24.31 15.61
C ASP A 579 -7.87 -23.88 14.64
N SER A 580 -8.11 -22.87 13.78
CA SER A 580 -7.09 -22.39 12.84
C SER A 580 -6.14 -21.35 13.43
N GLY A 581 -6.41 -20.83 14.65
CA GLY A 581 -5.61 -19.81 15.34
C GLY A 581 -5.55 -18.42 14.67
N ALA A 582 -6.14 -18.26 13.49
CA ALA A 582 -6.13 -17.02 12.70
C ALA A 582 -7.15 -16.01 13.23
N ARG A 583 -6.91 -14.70 13.05
CA ARG A 583 -7.84 -13.64 13.48
C ARG A 583 -8.92 -13.37 12.42
N LYS A 584 -9.72 -14.40 12.09
CA LYS A 584 -10.81 -14.25 11.09
C LYS A 584 -11.83 -13.19 11.48
N TRP A 585 -12.00 -12.96 12.80
CA TRP A 585 -12.77 -11.83 13.31
C TRP A 585 -12.21 -10.46 12.85
N ALA A 586 -10.89 -10.30 12.78
CA ALA A 586 -10.21 -9.01 12.55
C ALA A 586 -10.19 -8.56 11.08
N TRP A 587 -10.48 -9.45 10.13
CA TRP A 587 -10.69 -9.07 8.73
C TRP A 587 -12.14 -9.08 8.26
N SER A 588 -13.06 -9.53 9.12
CA SER A 588 -14.50 -9.62 8.80
C SER A 588 -15.16 -8.29 8.46
N GLY A 589 -14.51 -7.16 8.75
CA GLY A 589 -15.13 -5.84 8.64
C GLY A 589 -16.30 -5.64 9.60
N LYS A 590 -16.38 -6.44 10.70
CA LYS A 590 -17.45 -6.37 11.71
C LYS A 590 -17.08 -5.56 12.96
N TRP A 591 -15.80 -5.55 13.31
CA TRP A 591 -15.29 -4.97 14.56
C TRP A 591 -14.52 -3.68 14.30
N THR A 592 -14.50 -2.77 15.27
CA THR A 592 -13.79 -1.49 15.18
C THR A 592 -12.85 -1.26 16.36
N VAL A 593 -11.86 -0.40 16.13
CA VAL A 593 -11.02 0.19 17.17
C VAL A 593 -10.90 1.68 16.92
N ALA A 594 -11.00 2.47 17.99
CA ALA A 594 -10.71 3.88 18.03
C ALA A 594 -9.54 4.10 19.01
N CYS A 595 -8.31 4.04 18.50
CA CYS A 595 -7.10 4.10 19.32
C CYS A 595 -6.52 5.50 19.35
N PHE A 596 -6.13 5.99 20.53
CA PHE A 596 -5.52 7.31 20.71
C PHE A 596 -4.05 7.22 21.17
N SER A 597 -3.25 8.21 20.75
CA SER A 597 -1.90 8.47 21.27
C SER A 597 -1.77 9.98 21.49
N GLY A 598 -1.47 10.39 22.72
CA GLY A 598 -1.35 11.81 23.10
C GLY A 598 0.08 12.18 23.47
N SER A 599 0.43 13.46 23.29
CA SER A 599 1.79 14.00 23.50
C SER A 599 2.05 14.67 24.86
#